data_AF-D2R128-F1
#
_entry.id   AF-D2R128-F1
#
_cell.length_a   1.000
_cell.length_b   1.000
_cell.length_c   1.000
_cell.angle_alpha   90.00
_cell.angle_beta   90.00
_cell.angle_gamma   90.00
#
_symmetry.space_group_name_H-M   'P 1'
#
loop_
_entity.id
_entity.type
_entity.pdbx_description
1 polymer ?
#
loop_
_entity_poly.entity_id
_entity_poly.type
_entity_poly.pdbx_seq_one_letter_code
_entity_poly.pdbx_strand_id
1 'polypeptide(L)'
;MLCEHLQAIEQAILQQGVCELSRGQAWSLVREWVYFDCYIDVDAVRRTWPLDACVVNHVHQGTHDGQEQGLACSQCGDGIMGTIEPRAGKPIFTG
;
A
#
# COMPACT_ATOMS: atom_id res chain seq x y z
N MET A 1 -5.31 -12.09 -3.83
CA MET A 1 -4.60 -11.34 -4.90
C MET A 1 -5.33 -10.03 -5.09
N LEU A 2 -4.61 -8.92 -5.17
CA LEU A 2 -5.21 -7.61 -5.32
C LEU A 2 -5.79 -7.40 -6.73
N CYS A 3 -6.63 -6.38 -6.87
CA CYS A 3 -7.22 -5.98 -8.14
C CYS A 3 -6.16 -5.56 -9.16
N GLU A 4 -6.51 -5.60 -10.44
CA GLU A 4 -5.60 -5.26 -11.55
C GLU A 4 -4.98 -3.86 -11.42
N HIS A 5 -5.72 -2.90 -10.84
CA HIS A 5 -5.25 -1.53 -10.58
C HIS A 5 -4.08 -1.44 -9.59
N LEU A 6 -3.94 -2.44 -8.71
CA LEU A 6 -2.88 -2.48 -7.67
C LEU A 6 -1.91 -3.63 -7.87
N GLN A 7 -2.24 -4.64 -8.69
CA GLN A 7 -1.45 -5.84 -8.89
C GLN A 7 -0.01 -5.52 -9.31
N ALA A 8 0.17 -4.56 -10.22
CA ALA A 8 1.51 -4.22 -10.71
C ALA A 8 2.42 -3.62 -9.61
N ILE A 9 1.84 -2.83 -8.71
CA ILE A 9 2.54 -2.28 -7.54
C ILE A 9 2.86 -3.39 -6.53
N GLU A 10 1.90 -4.27 -6.24
CA GLU A 10 2.10 -5.44 -5.35
C GLU A 10 3.30 -6.27 -5.84
N GLN A 11 3.32 -6.59 -7.14
CA GLN A 11 4.41 -7.37 -7.73
C GLN A 11 5.75 -6.62 -7.69
N ALA A 12 5.77 -5.31 -7.93
CA ALA A 12 6.99 -4.52 -7.85
C ALA A 12 7.58 -4.51 -6.43
N ILE A 13 6.74 -4.38 -5.41
CA ILE A 13 7.16 -4.44 -4.00
C ILE A 13 7.75 -5.82 -3.67
N LEU A 14 7.05 -6.89 -4.08
CA LEU A 14 7.51 -8.27 -3.86
C LEU A 14 8.83 -8.58 -4.60
N GLN A 15 9.01 -8.06 -5.82
CA GLN A 15 10.24 -8.23 -6.60
C GLN A 15 11.45 -7.53 -5.97
N GLN A 16 11.24 -6.50 -5.15
CA GLN A 16 12.29 -5.87 -4.35
C GLN A 16 12.64 -6.66 -3.08
N GLY A 17 12.02 -7.83 -2.87
CA GLY A 17 12.24 -8.67 -1.69
C GLY A 17 11.63 -8.10 -0.42
N VAL A 18 10.71 -7.15 -0.53
CA VAL A 18 9.98 -6.61 0.63
C VAL A 18 9.02 -7.67 1.15
N CYS A 19 9.04 -7.86 2.48
CA CYS A 19 8.22 -8.86 3.14
C CYS A 19 6.75 -8.39 3.23
N GLU A 20 5.82 -9.27 2.85
CA GLU A 20 4.40 -9.13 3.21
C GLU A 20 4.23 -9.47 4.70
N LEU A 21 3.69 -8.54 5.47
CA LEU A 21 3.41 -8.71 6.90
C LEU A 21 2.08 -9.40 7.14
N SER A 22 1.05 -8.98 6.41
CA SER A 22 -0.30 -9.52 6.54
C SER A 22 -1.16 -9.18 5.33
N ARG A 23 -2.24 -9.94 5.17
CA ARG A 23 -3.25 -9.76 4.13
C ARG A 23 -4.63 -10.10 4.67
N GLY A 24 -5.63 -9.31 4.30
CA GLY A 24 -7.02 -9.61 4.60
C GLY A 24 -7.93 -8.39 4.65
N GLN A 25 -9.09 -8.55 5.26
CA GLN A 25 -10.08 -7.50 5.45
C GLN A 25 -9.74 -6.67 6.69
N ALA A 26 -8.94 -5.61 6.53
CA ALA A 26 -8.55 -4.74 7.64
C ALA A 26 -9.72 -3.92 8.23
N TRP A 27 -10.76 -3.66 7.44
CA TRP A 27 -11.92 -2.84 7.79
C TRP A 27 -13.22 -3.47 7.28
N SER A 28 -14.35 -3.21 7.93
CA SER A 28 -15.64 -3.84 7.60
C SER A 28 -16.14 -3.62 6.16
N LEU A 29 -15.57 -2.65 5.43
CA LEU A 29 -16.00 -2.27 4.07
C LEU A 29 -14.90 -2.44 3.00
N VAL A 30 -13.78 -3.06 3.33
CA VAL A 30 -12.71 -3.34 2.34
C VAL A 30 -12.77 -4.80 1.90
N ARG A 31 -12.28 -5.07 0.69
CA ARG A 31 -12.23 -6.43 0.13
C ARG A 31 -10.95 -7.13 0.58
N GLU A 32 -9.79 -6.67 0.15
CA GLU A 32 -8.49 -7.25 0.53
C GLU A 32 -7.40 -6.19 0.60
N TRP A 33 -6.77 -6.05 1.76
CA TRP A 33 -5.64 -5.16 1.98
C TRP A 33 -4.39 -5.97 2.29
N VAL A 34 -3.27 -5.58 1.69
CA VAL A 34 -1.96 -6.19 1.91
C VAL A 34 -1.05 -5.17 2.59
N TYR A 35 -0.34 -5.63 3.61
CA TYR A 35 0.59 -4.83 4.40
C TYR A 35 2.02 -5.29 4.14
N PHE A 36 2.90 -4.35 3.81
CA PHE A 36 4.31 -4.61 3.55
C PHE A 36 5.21 -4.00 4.62
N ASP A 37 6.33 -4.66 4.88
CA ASP A 37 7.36 -4.20 5.81
C ASP A 37 8.26 -3.11 5.20
N CYS A 38 7.64 -2.07 4.65
CA CYS A 38 8.32 -0.94 4.02
C CYS A 38 7.54 0.36 4.20
N TYR A 39 8.21 1.47 3.90
CA TYR A 39 7.55 2.74 3.67
C TYR A 39 7.25 2.89 2.17
N ILE A 40 6.01 3.22 1.83
CA ILE A 40 5.60 3.48 0.44
C ILE A 40 5.60 4.99 0.23
N ASP A 41 6.54 5.50 -0.57
CA ASP A 41 6.53 6.90 -0.99
C ASP A 41 5.48 7.07 -2.10
N VAL A 42 4.24 7.35 -1.69
CA VAL A 42 3.08 7.46 -2.59
C VAL A 42 3.27 8.54 -3.67
N ASP A 43 4.02 9.60 -3.37
CA ASP A 43 4.31 10.67 -4.33
C ASP A 43 5.33 10.21 -5.37
N ALA A 44 6.36 9.47 -4.96
CA ALA A 44 7.30 8.86 -5.89
C ALA A 44 6.62 7.81 -6.77
N VAL A 45 5.81 6.93 -6.18
CA VAL A 45 5.07 5.89 -6.93
C VAL A 45 4.17 6.53 -7.99
N ARG A 46 3.45 7.62 -7.65
CA ARG A 46 2.60 8.34 -8.62
C ARG A 46 3.37 9.01 -9.76
N ARG A 47 4.63 9.39 -9.53
CA ARG A 47 5.50 9.94 -10.59
C ARG A 47 6.02 8.84 -11.52
N THR A 48 6.24 7.64 -10.98
CA THR A 48 6.82 6.52 -11.72
C THR A 48 5.76 5.68 -12.45
N TRP A 49 4.55 5.55 -11.88
CA TRP A 49 3.50 4.67 -12.36
C TRP A 49 2.27 5.46 -12.86
N PRO A 50 1.73 5.15 -14.06
CA PRO A 50 0.48 5.71 -14.54
C PRO A 50 -0.71 5.04 -13.83
N LEU A 51 -1.02 5.48 -12.62
CA LEU A 51 -2.12 4.92 -11.83
C LEU A 51 -3.48 5.41 -12.32
N ASP A 52 -4.44 4.50 -12.38
CA ASP A 52 -5.83 4.85 -12.70
C ASP A 52 -6.44 5.77 -11.65
N ALA A 53 -7.43 6.58 -12.07
CA ALA A 53 -8.10 7.55 -11.20
C ALA A 53 -8.81 6.91 -9.98
N CYS A 54 -9.11 5.61 -10.05
CA CYS A 54 -9.67 4.86 -8.93
C CYS A 54 -8.65 4.58 -7.82
N VAL A 55 -7.35 4.64 -8.11
CA VAL A 55 -6.27 4.44 -7.14
C VAL A 55 -5.98 5.76 -6.42
N VAL A 56 -6.36 5.81 -5.15
CA VAL A 56 -6.24 6.98 -4.27
C VAL A 56 -5.19 6.76 -3.19
N ASN A 57 -4.61 7.86 -2.69
CA ASN A 57 -3.72 7.79 -1.53
C ASN A 57 -4.56 7.46 -0.30
N HIS A 58 -4.10 6.50 0.49
CA HIS A 58 -4.66 6.21 1.80
C HIS A 58 -3.65 6.60 2.88
N VAL A 59 -4.13 7.31 3.89
CA VAL A 59 -3.36 7.69 5.06
C VAL A 59 -4.25 7.52 6.27
N HIS A 60 -3.80 6.74 7.24
CA HIS A 60 -4.49 6.59 8.53
C HIS A 60 -3.50 6.87 9.66
N GLN A 61 -3.80 7.92 10.43
CA GLN A 61 -3.01 8.39 11.57
C GLN A 61 -3.71 8.02 12.88
N GLY A 62 -3.99 6.72 13.07
CA GLY A 62 -4.64 6.24 14.28
C GLY A 62 -3.77 6.46 15.51
N THR A 63 -4.37 6.98 16.59
CA THR A 63 -3.69 7.11 17.89
C THR A 63 -3.72 5.81 18.69
N HIS A 64 -4.65 4.91 18.39
CA HIS A 64 -4.86 3.65 19.10
C HIS A 64 -4.84 2.41 18.19
N ASP A 65 -5.20 2.56 16.91
CA ASP A 65 -5.45 1.44 16.00
C ASP A 65 -4.35 1.24 14.94
N GLY A 66 -3.18 1.87 15.15
CA GLY A 66 -2.03 1.82 14.26
C GLY A 66 -1.95 3.01 13.30
N GLN A 67 -0.81 3.13 12.61
CA GLN A 67 -0.58 4.18 11.61
C GLN A 67 -0.04 3.56 10.33
N GLU A 68 -0.64 3.91 9.20
CA GLU A 68 -0.39 3.31 7.90
C GLU A 68 -0.53 4.36 6.78
N GLN A 69 0.22 4.17 5.70
CA GLN A 69 -0.05 4.87 4.44
C GLN A 69 0.20 3.96 3.25
N GLY A 70 -0.43 4.30 2.13
CA GLY A 70 -0.23 3.60 0.87
C GLY A 70 -1.27 3.97 -0.17
N LEU A 71 -1.69 2.98 -0.95
CA LEU A 71 -2.59 3.16 -2.08
C LEU A 71 -3.81 2.26 -1.93
N ALA A 72 -4.99 2.80 -2.20
CA ALA A 72 -6.24 2.06 -2.16
C ALA A 72 -7.00 2.24 -3.48
N CYS A 73 -7.60 1.16 -4.00
CA CYS A 73 -8.51 1.23 -5.12
C CYS A 73 -9.93 1.46 -4.61
N SER A 74 -10.47 2.66 -4.84
CA SER A 74 -11.81 3.06 -4.40
C SER A 74 -12.94 2.29 -5.10
N GLN A 75 -12.68 1.67 -6.26
CA GLN A 75 -13.67 0.87 -6.98
C GLN A 75 -13.72 -0.58 -6.51
N CYS A 76 -12.56 -1.19 -6.23
CA CYS A 76 -12.47 -2.60 -5.88
C CYS A 76 -12.48 -2.83 -4.36
N GLY A 77 -12.19 -1.80 -3.56
CA GLY A 77 -12.04 -1.91 -2.11
C GLY A 77 -10.74 -2.58 -1.67
N ASP A 78 -9.74 -2.62 -2.55
CA ASP A 78 -8.43 -3.24 -2.30
C ASP A 78 -7.38 -2.20 -1.88
N GLY A 79 -6.36 -2.62 -1.14
CA GLY A 79 -5.33 -1.71 -0.63
C GLY A 79 -3.94 -2.33 -0.51
N ILE A 80 -2.91 -1.49 -0.70
CA ILE A 80 -1.51 -1.80 -0.41
C ILE A 80 -1.03 -0.76 0.60
N MET A 81 -0.63 -1.24 1.78
CA MET A 81 -0.22 -0.40 2.91
C MET A 81 1.22 -0.67 3.31
N GLY A 82 1.90 0.40 3.73
CA GLY A 82 3.19 0.38 4.40
C GLY A 82 3.14 1.19 5.69
N THR A 83 4.31 1.46 6.26
CA THR A 83 4.42 2.30 7.46
C THR A 83 4.09 3.75 7.16
N ILE A 84 3.49 4.47 8.13
CA ILE A 84 3.13 5.89 8.01
C ILE A 84 4.33 6.81 7.71
N GLU A 85 5.50 6.46 8.22
CA GLU A 85 6.75 7.22 8.09
C GLU A 85 7.90 6.27 7.74
N PRO A 86 8.98 6.77 7.10
CA PRO A 86 10.19 6.01 6.89
C PRO A 86 10.78 5.58 8.23
N ARG A 87 11.19 4.32 8.33
CA ARG A 87 11.85 3.77 9.52
C ARG A 87 13.27 3.36 9.20
N ALA A 88 14.20 3.63 10.11
CA ALA A 88 15.59 3.21 9.96
C ALA A 88 15.67 1.69 9.75
N GLY A 89 16.40 1.25 8.73
CA GLY A 89 16.57 -0.16 8.39
C GLY A 89 15.38 -0.81 7.69
N LYS A 90 14.31 -0.07 7.37
CA LYS A 90 13.20 -0.56 6.53
C LYS A 90 13.35 -0.08 5.09
N PRO A 91 13.01 -0.90 4.09
CA PRO A 91 12.99 -0.48 2.69
C PRO A 91 12.04 0.70 2.47
N ILE A 92 12.38 1.53 1.47
CA ILE A 92 11.51 2.59 0.96
C ILE A 92 11.17 2.22 -0.48
N PHE A 93 9.89 2.00 -0.76
CA PHE A 93 9.38 1.74 -2.09
C PHE A 93 9.02 3.06 -2.78
N THR A 94 9.61 3.32 -3.95
CA THR A 94 9.43 4.59 -4.70
C THR A 94 8.87 4.41 -6.12
N GLY A 95 8.55 3.16 -6.48
CA GLY A 95 8.08 2.80 -7.82
C GLY A 95 9.14 2.14 -8.67
#